data_AF-A0A9D5EDM7-F1
#
_entry.id   AF-A0A9D5EDM7-F1
#
_cell.length_a   1.000
_cell.length_b   1.000
_cell.length_c   1.000
_cell.angle_alpha   90.00
_cell.angle_beta   90.00
_cell.angle_gamma   90.00
#
_symmetry.space_group_name_H-M   'P 1'
#
loop_
_entity.id
_entity.type
_entity.pdbx_description
1 polymer ?
#
loop_
_entity_poly.entity_id
_entity_poly.type
_entity_poly.pdbx_seq_one_letter_code
_entity_poly.pdbx_strand_id
1 'polypeptide(L)'
;MVTRRKWLSVAVAMAAVAVAAAAILEFAPRTSSEARTRRDLENVLDLSSQPPEMVAAYRYIEGHRSLARQIPCYCGCGKAIGHQNLFDCFVISTGVYSDHASGCMVCGDEASDIQRLASEGLSAREIRTWIDGEYARYGAPTDTP
;
A
#
# COMPACT_ATOMS: atom_id res chain seq x y z
N MET A 1 9.14 60.05 21.72
CA MET A 1 8.25 59.58 20.63
C MET A 1 8.79 58.35 19.86
N VAL A 2 9.71 57.54 20.41
CA VAL A 2 10.38 56.43 19.68
C VAL A 2 9.74 55.05 19.96
N THR A 3 8.81 54.95 20.91
CA THR A 3 8.25 53.65 21.35
C THR A 3 7.15 53.15 20.41
N ARG A 4 6.07 53.90 20.18
CA ARG A 4 4.91 53.42 19.41
C ARG A 4 5.22 52.83 18.02
N ARG A 5 6.18 53.41 17.30
CA ARG A 5 6.59 52.95 15.96
C ARG A 5 7.36 51.62 16.00
N LYS A 6 8.15 51.36 17.06
CA LYS A 6 8.85 50.07 17.26
C LYS A 6 7.88 48.94 17.61
N TRP A 7 6.87 49.22 18.44
CA TRP A 7 5.85 48.23 18.81
C TRP A 7 4.95 47.87 17.62
N LEU A 8 4.61 48.85 16.77
CA LEU A 8 3.88 48.60 15.51
C LEU A 8 4.69 47.70 14.55
N SER A 9 6.00 47.94 14.40
CA SER A 9 6.85 47.09 13.55
C SER A 9 6.98 45.65 14.07
N VAL A 10 7.05 45.46 15.38
CA VAL A 10 7.08 44.11 15.99
C VAL A 10 5.74 43.39 15.80
N ALA A 11 4.61 44.08 15.97
CA ALA A 11 3.29 43.49 15.77
C ALA A 11 3.07 43.06 14.30
N VAL A 12 3.50 43.88 13.33
CA VAL A 12 3.41 43.53 11.89
C VAL A 12 4.31 42.35 11.55
N ALA A 13 5.53 42.30 12.09
CA ALA A 13 6.44 41.16 11.87
C ALA A 13 5.88 39.86 12.46
N MET A 14 5.33 39.91 13.67
CA MET A 14 4.68 38.77 14.32
C MET A 14 3.46 38.28 13.53
N ALA A 15 2.63 39.20 13.03
CA ALA A 15 1.49 38.86 12.18
C ALA A 15 1.93 38.21 10.86
N ALA A 16 2.99 38.72 10.22
CA ALA A 16 3.54 38.12 8.99
C ALA A 16 4.10 36.70 9.22
N VAL A 17 4.77 36.46 10.35
CA VAL A 17 5.26 35.12 10.73
C VAL A 17 4.09 34.17 11.00
N ALA A 18 3.04 34.62 11.68
CA ALA A 18 1.86 33.82 11.94
C ALA A 18 1.12 33.42 10.64
N VAL A 19 0.98 34.35 9.69
CA VAL A 19 0.38 34.08 8.37
C VAL A 19 1.24 33.11 7.56
N ALA A 20 2.58 33.26 7.58
CA ALA A 20 3.48 32.34 6.90
C ALA A 20 3.42 30.92 7.52
N ALA A 21 3.34 30.81 8.84
CA ALA A 21 3.21 29.52 9.53
C ALA A 21 1.87 28.82 9.23
N ALA A 22 0.76 29.57 9.18
CA ALA A 22 -0.54 29.03 8.80
C ALA A 22 -0.56 28.51 7.36
N ALA A 23 0.01 29.28 6.42
CA ALA A 23 0.13 28.87 5.02
C ALA A 23 0.97 27.59 4.84
N ILE A 24 2.00 27.38 5.69
CA ILE A 24 2.80 26.14 5.68
C ILE A 24 1.99 24.93 6.18
N LEU A 25 1.09 25.11 7.16
CA LEU A 25 0.19 24.03 7.59
C LEU A 25 -0.86 23.69 6.51
N GLU A 26 -1.36 24.69 5.78
CA GLU A 26 -2.35 24.49 4.71
C GLU A 26 -1.73 23.91 3.42
N PHE A 27 -0.45 24.21 3.14
CA PHE A 27 0.30 23.64 2.02
C PHE A 27 1.21 22.48 2.39
N ALA A 28 1.15 21.98 3.64
CA ALA A 28 1.85 20.75 3.99
C ALA A 28 1.35 19.65 3.04
N PRO A 29 2.25 19.01 2.26
CA PRO A 29 1.85 17.94 1.37
C PRO A 29 1.15 16.87 2.20
N ARG A 30 -0.10 16.55 1.84
CA ARG A 30 -0.84 15.43 2.42
C ARG A 30 0.06 14.22 2.43
N THR A 31 0.05 13.47 3.53
CA THR A 31 0.99 12.37 3.68
C THR A 31 0.83 11.40 2.51
N SER A 32 1.94 10.84 2.02
CA SER A 32 1.92 9.88 0.90
C SER A 32 1.03 8.66 1.20
N SER A 33 0.86 8.33 2.48
CA SER A 33 -0.06 7.32 2.99
C SER A 33 -1.53 7.66 2.69
N GLU A 34 -1.99 8.86 3.07
CA GLU A 34 -3.39 9.28 2.86
C GLU A 34 -3.74 9.41 1.36
N ALA A 35 -2.78 9.83 0.54
CA ALA A 35 -2.95 9.89 -0.91
C ALA A 35 -3.01 8.49 -1.56
N ARG A 36 -2.33 7.49 -0.99
CA ARG A 36 -2.41 6.09 -1.40
C ARG A 36 -3.77 5.50 -1.04
N THR A 37 -4.17 5.62 0.22
CA THR A 37 -5.48 5.13 0.70
C THR A 37 -6.65 5.69 -0.11
N ARG A 38 -6.62 6.98 -0.50
CA ARG A 38 -7.70 7.56 -1.31
C ARG A 38 -7.81 6.92 -2.71
N ARG A 39 -6.68 6.66 -3.38
CA ARG A 39 -6.65 5.99 -4.70
C ARG A 39 -7.10 4.54 -4.60
N ASP A 40 -6.75 3.87 -3.51
CA ASP A 40 -7.16 2.49 -3.29
C ASP A 40 -8.67 2.40 -2.99
N LEU A 41 -9.24 3.36 -2.26
CA LEU A 41 -10.67 3.43 -1.95
C LEU A 41 -11.58 3.67 -3.18
N GLU A 42 -11.03 4.18 -4.29
CA GLU A 42 -11.76 4.24 -5.57
C GLU A 42 -11.90 2.86 -6.25
N ASN A 43 -11.15 1.87 -5.77
CA ASN A 43 -10.96 0.55 -6.35
C ASN A 43 -11.31 -0.56 -5.35
N VAL A 44 -12.46 -0.42 -4.68
CA VAL A 44 -12.94 -1.39 -3.67
C VAL A 44 -13.69 -2.53 -4.33
N LEU A 45 -13.28 -3.76 -4.05
CA LEU A 45 -13.91 -4.97 -4.56
C LEU A 45 -15.07 -5.43 -3.67
N ASP A 46 -16.22 -5.72 -4.29
CA ASP A 46 -17.25 -6.55 -3.67
C ASP A 46 -16.88 -8.03 -3.81
N LEU A 47 -16.33 -8.59 -2.73
CA LEU A 47 -15.88 -9.98 -2.72
C LEU A 47 -17.02 -10.99 -2.93
N SER A 48 -18.27 -10.63 -2.64
CA SER A 48 -19.42 -11.54 -2.81
C SER A 48 -19.78 -11.77 -4.29
N SER A 49 -19.33 -10.87 -5.17
CA SER A 49 -19.54 -10.94 -6.62
C SER A 49 -18.47 -11.75 -7.36
N GLN A 50 -17.44 -12.24 -6.66
CA GLN A 50 -16.27 -12.84 -7.27
C GLN A 50 -16.37 -14.36 -7.42
N PRO A 51 -15.67 -14.95 -8.41
CA PRO A 51 -15.55 -16.39 -8.52
C PRO A 51 -14.99 -17.03 -7.23
N PRO A 52 -15.41 -18.26 -6.86
CA PRO A 52 -15.00 -18.90 -5.61
C PRO A 52 -13.48 -18.98 -5.39
N GLU A 53 -12.71 -19.21 -6.47
CA GLU A 53 -11.25 -19.24 -6.44
C GLU A 53 -10.64 -17.88 -6.07
N MET A 54 -11.20 -16.80 -6.61
CA MET A 54 -10.77 -15.45 -6.24
C MET A 54 -11.13 -15.16 -4.79
N VAL A 55 -12.34 -15.50 -4.38
CA VAL A 55 -12.75 -15.38 -2.97
C VAL A 55 -11.77 -16.10 -2.04
N ALA A 56 -11.38 -17.32 -2.38
CA ALA A 56 -10.42 -18.10 -1.62
C ALA A 56 -9.05 -17.40 -1.52
N ALA A 57 -8.52 -16.87 -2.64
CA ALA A 57 -7.27 -16.13 -2.65
C ALA A 57 -7.30 -14.89 -1.73
N TYR A 58 -8.34 -14.06 -1.82
CA TYR A 58 -8.50 -12.89 -0.95
C TYR A 58 -8.57 -13.27 0.53
N ARG A 59 -9.32 -14.33 0.87
CA ARG A 59 -9.44 -14.79 2.25
C ARG A 59 -8.14 -15.41 2.76
N TYR A 60 -7.41 -16.13 1.91
CA TYR A 60 -6.11 -16.67 2.27
C TYR A 60 -5.12 -15.54 2.58
N ILE A 61 -4.99 -14.55 1.70
CA ILE A 61 -4.10 -13.40 1.90
C ILE A 61 -4.49 -12.60 3.15
N GLU A 62 -5.78 -12.35 3.37
CA GLU A 62 -6.27 -11.65 4.56
C GLU A 62 -5.95 -12.41 5.86
N GLY A 63 -6.07 -13.74 5.83
CA GLY A 63 -5.79 -14.63 6.97
C GLY A 63 -4.29 -14.82 7.25
N HIS A 64 -3.44 -14.69 6.23
CA HIS A 64 -2.00 -14.99 6.31
C HIS A 64 -1.12 -13.76 6.11
N ARG A 65 -1.51 -12.63 6.72
CA ARG A 65 -0.87 -11.31 6.54
C ARG A 65 0.64 -11.33 6.75
N SER A 66 1.11 -12.06 7.76
CA SER A 66 2.54 -12.15 8.09
C SER A 66 3.34 -12.79 6.96
N LEU A 67 2.81 -13.88 6.38
CA LEU A 67 3.43 -14.55 5.23
C LEU A 67 3.33 -13.66 4.00
N ALA A 68 2.12 -13.22 3.63
CA ALA A 68 1.89 -12.45 2.40
C ALA A 68 2.66 -11.11 2.36
N ARG A 69 2.99 -10.50 3.50
CA ARG A 69 3.85 -9.29 3.56
C ARG A 69 5.33 -9.56 3.35
N GLN A 70 5.78 -10.80 3.49
CA GLN A 70 7.16 -11.23 3.22
C GLN A 70 7.36 -11.69 1.78
N ILE A 71 6.28 -11.82 1.00
CA ILE A 71 6.32 -12.28 -0.38
C ILE A 71 6.20 -11.08 -1.33
N PRO A 72 7.17 -10.87 -2.24
CA PRO A 72 7.04 -9.84 -3.26
C PRO A 72 5.97 -10.20 -4.28
N CYS A 73 5.42 -9.18 -4.94
CA CYS A 73 4.58 -9.37 -6.11
C CYS A 73 5.38 -9.06 -7.38
N TYR A 74 5.29 -9.93 -8.37
CA TYR A 74 6.00 -9.85 -9.65
C TYR A 74 5.12 -9.44 -10.82
N CYS A 75 3.87 -9.05 -10.57
CA CYS A 75 2.92 -8.65 -11.62
C CYS A 75 3.34 -7.41 -12.42
N GLY A 76 4.37 -6.69 -11.98
CA GLY A 76 4.90 -5.48 -12.61
C GLY A 76 4.15 -4.19 -12.24
N CYS A 77 2.92 -4.27 -11.74
CA CYS A 77 2.10 -3.11 -11.37
C CYS A 77 2.41 -2.57 -9.97
N GLY A 78 2.88 -3.42 -9.04
CA GLY A 78 2.97 -3.11 -7.62
C GLY A 78 3.73 -1.81 -7.31
N LYS A 79 4.92 -1.60 -7.90
CA LYS A 79 5.71 -0.37 -7.66
C LYS A 79 5.05 0.89 -8.21
N ALA A 80 4.38 0.80 -9.36
CA ALA A 80 3.71 1.94 -9.99
C ALA A 80 2.54 2.45 -9.12
N ILE A 81 1.87 1.53 -8.42
CA ILE A 81 0.73 1.83 -7.54
C ILE A 81 1.21 2.20 -6.13
N GLY A 82 2.34 1.62 -5.71
CA GLY A 82 2.94 1.82 -4.40
C GLY A 82 2.73 0.65 -3.44
N HIS A 83 2.25 -0.50 -3.92
CA HIS A 83 2.20 -1.74 -3.14
C HIS A 83 3.61 -2.22 -2.81
N GLN A 84 3.82 -2.63 -1.56
CA GLN A 84 5.14 -3.03 -1.06
C GLN A 84 5.35 -4.55 -1.14
N ASN A 85 4.27 -5.32 -1.14
CA ASN A 85 4.28 -6.77 -1.06
C ASN A 85 2.98 -7.33 -1.66
N LEU A 86 2.88 -8.65 -1.75
CA LEU A 86 1.71 -9.34 -2.27
C LEU A 86 0.43 -9.00 -1.48
N PHE A 87 0.51 -8.84 -0.16
CA PHE A 87 -0.66 -8.50 0.67
C PHE A 87 -1.32 -7.18 0.24
N ASP A 88 -0.52 -6.16 -0.05
CA ASP A 88 -1.01 -4.84 -0.46
C ASP A 88 -1.81 -4.89 -1.79
N CYS A 89 -1.54 -5.89 -2.65
CA CYS A 89 -2.32 -6.10 -3.89
C CYS A 89 -3.77 -6.53 -3.65
N PHE A 90 -4.06 -7.16 -2.51
CA PHE A 90 -5.37 -7.70 -2.19
C PHE A 90 -6.14 -6.86 -1.18
N VAL A 91 -5.46 -6.27 -0.20
CA VAL A 91 -6.11 -5.71 0.99
C VAL A 91 -5.71 -4.25 1.19
N ILE A 92 -6.69 -3.36 1.05
CA ILE A 92 -6.54 -1.91 1.30
C ILE A 92 -6.52 -1.67 2.82
N SER A 93 -7.50 -2.26 3.50
CA SER A 93 -7.60 -2.29 4.96
C SER A 93 -8.37 -3.53 5.38
N THR A 94 -8.35 -3.90 6.66
CA THR A 94 -9.06 -5.10 7.13
C THR A 94 -10.53 -5.06 6.73
N GLY A 95 -11.00 -6.10 6.02
CA GLY A 95 -12.36 -6.16 5.48
C GLY A 95 -12.62 -5.29 4.25
N VAL A 96 -11.63 -4.58 3.72
CA VAL A 96 -11.73 -3.75 2.50
C VAL A 96 -10.70 -4.24 1.48
N TYR A 97 -11.21 -4.79 0.38
CA TYR A 97 -10.42 -5.44 -0.65
C TYR A 97 -10.15 -4.52 -1.83
N SER A 98 -8.96 -4.61 -2.39
CA SER A 98 -8.63 -3.95 -3.65
C SER A 98 -9.20 -4.77 -4.79
N ASP A 99 -9.82 -4.14 -5.78
CA ASP A 99 -10.21 -4.78 -7.04
C ASP A 99 -9.01 -5.12 -7.93
N HIS A 100 -7.83 -4.59 -7.62
CA HIS A 100 -6.65 -4.72 -8.45
C HIS A 100 -6.21 -6.18 -8.61
N ALA A 101 -6.13 -6.92 -7.50
CA ALA A 101 -5.77 -8.33 -7.54
C ALA A 101 -6.83 -9.18 -8.28
N SER A 102 -8.11 -8.76 -8.31
CA SER A 102 -9.16 -9.50 -9.00
C SER A 102 -9.03 -9.51 -10.52
N GLY A 103 -8.38 -8.48 -11.08
CA GLY A 103 -8.06 -8.39 -12.50
C GLY A 103 -6.67 -8.92 -12.88
N CYS A 104 -5.90 -9.46 -11.94
CA CYS A 104 -4.50 -9.79 -12.17
C CYS A 104 -4.22 -11.30 -11.96
N MET A 105 -3.99 -12.00 -13.07
CA MET A 105 -3.65 -13.43 -13.06
C MET A 105 -2.41 -13.72 -12.20
N VAL A 106 -1.33 -12.93 -12.34
CA VAL A 106 -0.09 -13.14 -11.60
C VAL A 106 -0.29 -13.03 -10.09
N CYS A 107 -1.04 -12.02 -9.62
CA CYS A 107 -1.34 -11.88 -8.19
C CYS A 107 -2.12 -13.11 -7.66
N GLY A 108 -3.10 -13.59 -8.43
CA GLY A 108 -3.90 -14.77 -8.07
C GLY A 108 -3.09 -16.06 -8.03
N ASP A 109 -2.18 -16.25 -8.99
CA ASP A 109 -1.29 -17.41 -9.07
C ASP A 109 -0.27 -17.39 -7.91
N GLU A 110 0.35 -16.23 -7.63
CA GLU A 110 1.25 -16.05 -6.48
C GLU A 110 0.53 -16.39 -5.16
N ALA A 111 -0.70 -15.91 -4.97
CA ALA A 111 -1.51 -16.21 -3.78
C ALA A 111 -1.80 -17.72 -3.65
N SER A 112 -2.13 -18.37 -4.76
CA SER A 112 -2.41 -19.81 -4.82
C SER A 112 -1.16 -20.65 -4.52
N ASP A 113 -0.01 -20.24 -5.05
CA ASP A 113 1.25 -20.93 -4.81
C ASP A 113 1.76 -20.77 -3.38
N ILE A 114 1.68 -19.58 -2.79
CA ILE A 114 2.07 -19.43 -1.38
C ILE A 114 1.16 -20.26 -0.47
N GLN A 115 -0.14 -20.40 -0.81
CA GLN A 115 -1.07 -21.27 -0.09
C GLN A 115 -0.64 -22.73 -0.18
N ARG A 116 -0.37 -23.21 -1.40
CA ARG A 116 0.08 -24.57 -1.65
C ARG A 116 1.38 -24.86 -0.90
N LEU A 117 2.41 -24.03 -1.07
CA LEU A 117 3.72 -24.22 -0.45
C LEU A 117 3.67 -24.14 1.09
N ALA A 118 2.85 -23.25 1.65
CA ALA A 118 2.63 -23.20 3.08
C ALA A 118 1.94 -24.49 3.59
N SER A 119 1.00 -25.05 2.82
CA SER A 119 0.35 -26.32 3.17
C SER A 119 1.29 -27.52 3.10
N GLU A 120 2.33 -27.44 2.27
CA GLU A 120 3.43 -28.41 2.18
C GLU A 120 4.45 -28.28 3.33
N GLY A 121 4.29 -27.27 4.20
CA GLY A 121 5.11 -27.06 5.40
C GLY A 121 6.38 -26.23 5.19
N LEU A 122 6.51 -25.56 4.05
CA LEU A 122 7.66 -24.70 3.78
C LEU A 122 7.64 -23.45 4.65
N SER A 123 8.84 -23.00 5.04
CA SER A 123 9.02 -21.72 5.74
C SER A 123 8.79 -20.53 4.81
N ALA A 124 8.48 -19.35 5.37
CA ALA A 124 8.30 -18.12 4.59
C ALA A 124 9.51 -17.79 3.69
N ARG A 125 10.73 -18.12 4.12
CA ARG A 125 11.95 -17.93 3.34
C ARG A 125 12.04 -18.89 2.15
N GLU A 126 11.68 -20.15 2.33
CA GLU A 126 11.65 -21.14 1.25
C GLU A 126 10.56 -20.79 0.24
N ILE A 127 9.38 -20.39 0.72
CA ILE A 127 8.28 -19.91 -0.11
C ILE A 127 8.75 -18.71 -0.94
N ARG A 128 9.36 -17.69 -0.32
CA ARG A 128 9.90 -16.53 -1.04
C ARG A 128 10.91 -16.94 -2.10
N THR A 129 11.85 -17.81 -1.76
CA THR A 129 12.88 -18.28 -2.70
C THR A 129 12.25 -18.96 -3.92
N TRP A 130 11.20 -19.75 -3.69
CA TRP A 130 10.45 -20.39 -4.77
C TRP A 130 9.69 -19.37 -5.63
N ILE A 131 8.98 -18.42 -5.01
CA ILE A 131 8.26 -17.36 -5.71
C ILE A 131 9.20 -16.50 -6.56
N ASP A 132 10.35 -16.12 -6.00
CA ASP A 132 11.38 -15.36 -6.72
C ASP A 132 11.85 -16.11 -7.97
N GLY A 133 12.09 -17.42 -7.87
CA GLY A 133 12.50 -18.25 -8.99
C GLY A 133 11.41 -18.43 -10.06
N GLU A 134 10.16 -18.63 -9.64
CA GLU A 134 9.05 -18.89 -10.55
C GLU A 134 8.59 -17.61 -11.26
N TYR A 135 8.46 -16.50 -10.54
CA TYR A 135 7.75 -15.32 -11.02
C TYR A 135 8.64 -14.17 -11.52
N ALA A 136 9.97 -14.22 -11.34
CA ALA A 136 10.88 -13.16 -11.82
C ALA A 136 10.77 -12.85 -13.32
N ARG A 137 10.24 -13.78 -14.14
CA ARG A 137 9.98 -13.57 -15.57
C ARG A 137 8.90 -12.53 -15.87
N TYR A 138 8.00 -12.24 -14.92
CA TYR A 138 6.84 -11.36 -15.13
C TYR A 138 7.16 -9.88 -14.87
N GLY A 139 8.14 -9.59 -14.01
CA GLY A 139 8.46 -8.21 -13.66
C GLY A 139 9.52 -8.09 -12.58
N ALA A 140 9.81 -6.85 -12.18
CA ALA A 140 10.63 -6.60 -11.00
C ALA A 140 9.79 -6.84 -9.73
N PRO A 141 10.37 -7.43 -8.66
CA PRO A 141 9.65 -7.66 -7.41
C PRO A 141 9.30 -6.32 -6.73
N THR A 142 8.18 -6.27 -6.02
CA THR A 142 7.92 -5.20 -5.04
C THR A 142 8.96 -5.18 -3.91
N ASP A 143 9.05 -4.07 -3.19
CA ASP A 143 10.09 -3.82 -2.19
C ASP A 143 9.80 -4.54 -0.85
N THR A 144 9.98 -5.86 -0.83
CA THR A 144 9.84 -6.68 0.37
C THR A 144 11.16 -6.85 1.12
N PRO A 145 11.15 -6.82 2.48
CA PRO A 145 12.33 -7.11 3.30
C PRO A 145 13.00 -8.44 2.95
#